data_AF-A0A5C9EJ90-F1
#
_entry.id   AF-A0A5C9EJ90-F1
#
_cell.length_a   1.000
_cell.length_b   1.000
_cell.length_c   1.000
_cell.angle_alpha   90.00
_cell.angle_beta   90.00
_cell.angle_gamma   90.00
#
_symmetry.space_group_name_H-M   'P 1'
#
loop_
_entity.id
_entity.type
_entity.pdbx_description
1 polymer ?
#
loop_
_entity_poly.entity_id
_entity_poly.type
_entity_poly.pdbx_seq_one_letter_code
_entity_poly.pdbx_strand_id
1 'polypeptide(L)'
;MGLQVFRIENDGTTTELSTDGPIKDILETDQSYVIVSDEQRKVYLWKGITSSVRSKFIGAKRSQEIRGQVGMHYSVVPLDEGEEEQEFLDIIGGKTEAGIAQEIKAEDLGGKASGGHPLREKSEFDAPEPAGGMNIAGSKQRQSQNSGPLYTGTESMAPLTQDTQQINFEKIMQKLEEIKMPEGFERELIIIGNHAYSVVEKTQTFLGEKQVEKVIEKVGSIPEGVFFAENYSPRILSEGGRIIAIEFLRHKGNGNTKRQAAGKGTDKKQLLKDQIKSQLEKK
;
A
#
# COMPACT_ATOMS: atom_id res chain seq x y z
N MET A 1 -25.33 1.59 -17.32
CA MET A 1 -24.45 2.26 -16.34
C MET A 1 -23.31 1.31 -16.09
N GLY A 2 -22.12 1.67 -16.54
CA GLY A 2 -20.97 0.77 -16.62
C GLY A 2 -20.16 0.85 -15.34
N LEU A 3 -20.09 -0.28 -14.63
CA LEU A 3 -19.11 -0.51 -13.60
C LEU A 3 -18.25 -1.65 -14.14
N GLN A 4 -16.96 -1.40 -14.33
CA GLN A 4 -16.04 -2.39 -14.87
C GLN A 4 -15.01 -2.73 -13.81
N VAL A 5 -14.70 -4.01 -13.66
CA VAL A 5 -13.74 -4.52 -12.67
C VAL A 5 -12.65 -5.27 -13.41
N PHE A 6 -11.40 -4.87 -13.18
CA PHE A 6 -10.22 -5.49 -13.75
C PHE A 6 -9.36 -6.06 -12.63
N ARG A 7 -9.11 -7.38 -12.65
CA ARG A 7 -8.12 -8.00 -11.76
C ARG A 7 -6.72 -7.77 -12.31
N ILE A 8 -5.78 -7.44 -11.43
CA ILE A 8 -4.37 -7.27 -11.79
C ILE A 8 -3.65 -8.62 -11.74
N GLU A 9 -3.06 -9.02 -12.87
CA GLU A 9 -2.28 -10.24 -12.98
C GLU A 9 -0.78 -9.97 -12.73
N ASN A 10 -0.07 -10.98 -12.22
CA ASN A 10 1.36 -10.86 -11.90
C ASN A 10 2.26 -10.66 -13.15
N ASP A 11 1.79 -11.08 -14.32
CA ASP A 11 2.47 -10.88 -15.61
C ASP A 11 2.35 -9.43 -16.13
N GLY A 12 1.61 -8.58 -15.42
CA GLY A 12 1.37 -7.20 -15.80
C GLY A 12 0.09 -6.99 -16.58
N THR A 13 -0.65 -8.03 -16.97
CA THR A 13 -1.92 -7.90 -17.70
C THR A 13 -3.09 -7.67 -16.74
N THR A 14 -4.28 -7.43 -17.31
CA THR A 14 -5.51 -7.23 -16.56
C THR A 14 -6.60 -8.12 -17.13
N THR A 15 -7.35 -8.80 -16.26
CA THR A 15 -8.51 -9.62 -16.65
C THR A 15 -9.78 -8.89 -16.24
N GLU A 16 -10.68 -8.60 -17.18
CA GLU A 16 -12.00 -8.06 -16.86
C GLU A 16 -12.86 -9.14 -16.20
N LEU A 17 -13.47 -8.80 -15.07
CA LEU A 17 -14.35 -9.67 -14.30
C LEU A 17 -15.80 -9.22 -14.48
N SER A 18 -16.66 -10.18 -14.81
CA SER A 18 -18.11 -10.00 -14.80
C SER A 18 -18.70 -10.72 -13.59
N THR A 19 -19.62 -10.07 -12.89
CA THR A 19 -20.32 -10.65 -11.74
C THR A 19 -21.81 -10.35 -11.85
N ASP A 20 -22.64 -11.35 -11.53
CA ASP A 20 -24.09 -11.20 -11.38
C ASP A 20 -24.48 -10.71 -9.96
N GLY A 21 -23.51 -10.70 -9.03
CA GLY A 21 -23.66 -10.28 -7.63
C GLY A 21 -22.89 -8.99 -7.28
N PRO A 22 -22.83 -8.61 -5.99
CA PRO A 22 -22.09 -7.42 -5.58
C PRO A 22 -20.59 -7.60 -5.79
N ILE A 23 -19.89 -6.52 -6.16
CA ILE A 23 -18.45 -6.57 -6.47
C ILE A 23 -17.61 -6.98 -5.26
N LYS A 24 -18.03 -6.63 -4.04
CA LYS A 24 -17.29 -7.02 -2.82
C LYS A 24 -17.01 -8.53 -2.74
N ASP A 25 -17.88 -9.37 -3.31
CA ASP A 25 -17.78 -10.83 -3.21
C ASP A 25 -16.67 -11.39 -4.12
N ILE A 26 -16.18 -10.60 -5.09
CA ILE A 26 -15.08 -10.99 -6.00
C ILE A 26 -13.74 -10.31 -5.64
N LEU A 27 -13.73 -9.42 -4.64
CA LEU A 27 -12.51 -8.76 -4.17
C LEU A 27 -11.76 -9.65 -3.19
N GLU A 28 -10.66 -10.25 -3.66
CA GLU A 28 -9.81 -11.11 -2.85
C GLU A 28 -8.68 -10.31 -2.17
N THR A 29 -8.51 -10.50 -0.86
CA THR A 29 -7.49 -9.85 -0.02
C THR A 29 -6.04 -10.04 -0.50
N ASP A 30 -5.75 -11.08 -1.29
CA ASP A 30 -4.40 -11.33 -1.83
C ASP A 30 -4.19 -10.78 -3.26
N GLN A 31 -5.18 -10.07 -3.80
CA GLN A 31 -5.16 -9.45 -5.13
C GLN A 31 -5.32 -7.92 -5.09
N SER A 32 -5.04 -7.28 -6.22
CA SER A 32 -5.35 -5.86 -6.46
C SER A 32 -6.29 -5.75 -7.66
N TYR A 33 -7.18 -4.77 -7.63
CA TYR A 33 -8.21 -4.59 -8.66
C TYR A 33 -8.29 -3.12 -9.08
N VAL A 34 -8.60 -2.89 -10.35
CA VAL A 34 -8.98 -1.57 -10.85
C VAL A 34 -10.47 -1.58 -11.15
N ILE A 35 -11.22 -0.66 -10.54
CA ILE A 35 -12.67 -0.57 -10.69
C ILE A 35 -12.98 0.79 -11.31
N VAL A 36 -13.62 0.78 -12.48
CA VAL A 36 -14.01 1.98 -13.20
C VAL A 36 -15.48 2.22 -12.97
N SER A 37 -15.82 3.33 -12.32
CA SER A 37 -17.21 3.77 -12.19
C SER A 37 -17.48 4.99 -13.06
N ASP A 38 -18.34 4.80 -14.06
CA ASP A 38 -18.73 5.88 -14.98
C ASP A 38 -19.60 6.94 -14.32
N GLU A 39 -20.42 6.54 -13.35
CA GLU A 39 -21.36 7.45 -12.68
C GLU A 39 -20.61 8.46 -11.81
N GLN A 40 -19.61 8.01 -11.05
CA GLN A 40 -18.79 8.85 -10.17
C GLN A 40 -17.58 9.43 -10.90
N ARG A 41 -17.35 9.04 -12.16
CA ARG A 41 -16.16 9.42 -12.96
C ARG A 41 -14.88 9.17 -12.16
N LYS A 42 -14.75 7.97 -11.61
CA LYS A 42 -13.62 7.56 -10.77
C LYS A 42 -13.07 6.22 -11.24
N VAL A 43 -11.75 6.12 -11.18
CA VAL A 43 -11.00 4.87 -11.36
C VAL A 43 -10.42 4.52 -9.99
N TYR A 44 -11.03 3.57 -9.31
CA TYR A 44 -10.57 3.10 -8.03
C TYR A 44 -9.48 2.05 -8.22
N LEU A 45 -8.36 2.20 -7.50
CA LEU A 45 -7.38 1.13 -7.33
C LEU A 45 -7.59 0.54 -5.94
N TRP A 46 -8.26 -0.61 -5.87
CA TRP A 46 -8.43 -1.34 -4.62
C TRP A 46 -7.24 -2.28 -4.39
N LYS A 47 -6.62 -2.18 -3.22
CA LYS A 47 -5.40 -2.91 -2.86
C LYS A 47 -5.69 -3.84 -1.70
N GLY A 48 -5.75 -5.14 -1.96
CA GLY A 48 -5.90 -6.14 -0.91
C GLY A 48 -4.72 -6.08 0.07
N ILE A 49 -4.99 -6.23 1.36
CA ILE A 49 -3.99 -6.04 2.43
C ILE A 49 -2.85 -7.07 2.32
N THR A 50 -3.16 -8.29 1.84
CA THR A 50 -2.15 -9.35 1.62
C THR A 50 -1.61 -9.42 0.19
N SER A 51 -2.03 -8.52 -0.70
CA SER A 51 -1.57 -8.52 -2.08
C SER A 51 -0.09 -8.16 -2.21
N SER A 52 0.58 -8.74 -3.20
CA SER A 52 2.02 -8.53 -3.42
C SER A 52 2.32 -7.07 -3.78
N VAL A 53 3.51 -6.59 -3.40
CA VAL A 53 3.91 -5.21 -3.75
C VAL A 53 3.94 -5.06 -5.27
N ARG A 54 4.45 -6.08 -5.99
CA ARG A 54 4.43 -6.10 -7.45
C ARG A 54 3.01 -5.88 -8.00
N SER A 55 2.00 -6.58 -7.48
CA SER A 55 0.61 -6.42 -7.91
C SER A 55 0.09 -5.00 -7.65
N LYS A 56 0.37 -4.41 -6.47
CA LYS A 56 0.02 -3.02 -6.15
C LYS A 56 0.67 -2.01 -7.12
N PHE A 57 1.94 -2.20 -7.47
CA PHE A 57 2.66 -1.36 -8.44
C PHE A 57 2.11 -1.49 -9.86
N ILE A 58 1.85 -2.71 -10.31
CA ILE A 58 1.20 -2.96 -11.62
C ILE A 58 -0.18 -2.29 -11.62
N GLY A 59 -0.96 -2.47 -10.55
CA GLY A 59 -2.28 -1.85 -10.40
C GLY A 59 -2.26 -0.33 -10.49
N ALA A 60 -1.30 0.33 -9.83
CA ALA A 60 -1.12 1.78 -9.94
C ALA A 60 -0.76 2.25 -11.35
N LYS A 61 0.07 1.48 -12.07
CA LYS A 61 0.35 1.76 -13.48
C LYS A 61 -0.91 1.58 -14.34
N ARG A 62 -1.63 0.47 -14.17
CA ARG A 62 -2.83 0.14 -14.95
C ARG A 62 -3.99 1.08 -14.68
N SER A 63 -4.19 1.55 -13.45
CA SER A 63 -5.23 2.52 -13.13
C SER A 63 -5.00 3.85 -13.84
N GLN A 64 -3.74 4.32 -13.95
CA GLN A 64 -3.39 5.52 -14.72
C GLN A 64 -3.62 5.33 -16.23
N GLU A 65 -3.23 4.17 -16.78
CA GLU A 65 -3.48 3.84 -18.18
C GLU A 65 -4.98 3.77 -18.51
N ILE A 66 -5.76 3.09 -17.68
CA ILE A 66 -7.23 2.98 -17.80
C ILE A 66 -7.87 4.36 -17.68
N ARG A 67 -7.44 5.17 -16.70
CA ARG A 67 -7.88 6.57 -16.56
C ARG A 67 -7.59 7.40 -17.82
N GLY A 68 -6.45 7.16 -18.47
CA GLY A 68 -6.12 7.76 -19.77
C GLY A 68 -7.10 7.39 -20.89
N GLN A 69 -7.67 6.19 -20.87
CA GLN A 69 -8.64 5.70 -21.86
C GLN A 69 -10.05 6.29 -21.64
N VAL A 70 -10.52 6.31 -20.40
CA VAL A 70 -11.85 6.87 -20.05
C VAL A 70 -11.89 8.40 -20.08
N GLY A 71 -10.72 9.03 -19.95
CA GLY A 71 -10.52 10.46 -20.21
C GLY A 71 -10.25 11.29 -18.96
N MET A 72 -9.78 12.52 -19.19
CA MET A 72 -9.22 13.39 -18.14
C MET A 72 -10.18 13.78 -17.02
N HIS A 73 -11.49 13.65 -17.25
CA HIS A 73 -12.53 13.96 -16.28
C HIS A 73 -12.71 12.85 -15.23
N TYR A 74 -12.01 11.72 -15.36
CA TYR A 74 -11.91 10.72 -14.30
C TYR A 74 -10.73 11.02 -13.36
N SER A 75 -10.94 10.76 -12.08
CA SER A 75 -9.90 10.80 -11.04
C SER A 75 -9.50 9.38 -10.62
N VAL A 76 -8.21 9.18 -10.33
CA VAL A 76 -7.72 7.90 -9.79
C VAL A 76 -7.73 7.98 -8.27
N VAL A 77 -8.40 7.03 -7.62
CA VAL A 77 -8.53 6.97 -6.16
C VAL A 77 -7.91 5.66 -5.66
N PRO A 78 -6.72 5.69 -5.04
CA PRO A 78 -6.16 4.51 -4.40
C PRO A 78 -6.90 4.24 -3.09
N LEU A 79 -7.29 2.99 -2.88
CA LEU A 79 -7.97 2.50 -1.68
C LEU A 79 -7.23 1.29 -1.13
N ASP A 80 -7.08 1.21 0.18
CA ASP A 80 -6.54 0.06 0.90
C ASP A 80 -7.71 -0.71 1.53
N GLU A 81 -7.63 -2.04 1.51
CA GLU A 81 -8.65 -2.91 2.11
C GLU A 81 -8.82 -2.60 3.61
N GLY A 82 -10.05 -2.27 4.01
CA GLY A 82 -10.40 -1.87 5.38
C GLY A 82 -10.35 -0.35 5.62
N GLU A 83 -9.78 0.43 4.71
CA GLU A 83 -9.71 1.90 4.78
C GLU A 83 -10.55 2.57 3.67
N GLU A 84 -11.54 1.86 3.11
CA GLU A 84 -12.34 2.38 2.01
C GLU A 84 -13.37 3.44 2.44
N GLU A 85 -13.53 4.47 1.62
CA GLU A 85 -14.55 5.51 1.83
C GLU A 85 -15.97 4.97 1.60
N GLN A 86 -16.96 5.53 2.30
CA GLN A 86 -18.36 5.11 2.21
C GLN A 86 -18.90 5.15 0.76
N GLU A 87 -18.48 6.14 -0.03
CA GLU A 87 -18.85 6.24 -1.45
C GLU A 87 -18.44 5.00 -2.25
N PHE A 88 -17.26 4.44 -1.97
CA PHE A 88 -16.80 3.21 -2.63
C PHE A 88 -17.57 1.99 -2.13
N LEU A 89 -17.82 1.91 -0.82
CA LEU A 89 -18.57 0.80 -0.22
C LEU A 89 -19.99 0.68 -0.80
N ASP A 90 -20.64 1.81 -1.07
CA ASP A 90 -21.96 1.85 -1.68
C ASP A 90 -21.93 1.30 -3.11
N ILE A 91 -20.86 1.57 -3.86
CA ILE A 91 -20.66 1.08 -5.25
C ILE A 91 -20.43 -0.43 -5.28
N ILE A 92 -19.64 -0.98 -4.35
CA ILE A 92 -19.28 -2.41 -4.37
C ILE A 92 -20.30 -3.33 -3.68
N GLY A 93 -21.36 -2.78 -3.07
CA GLY A 93 -22.42 -3.54 -2.41
C GLY A 93 -22.16 -3.85 -0.93
N GLY A 94 -21.35 -3.04 -0.26
CA GLY A 94 -21.08 -3.08 1.19
C GLY A 94 -19.61 -3.28 1.54
N LYS A 95 -19.33 -3.42 2.85
CA LYS A 95 -17.98 -3.66 3.39
C LYS A 95 -17.40 -4.98 2.91
N THR A 96 -16.15 -4.94 2.47
CA THR A 96 -15.24 -6.09 2.38
C THR A 96 -14.97 -6.59 3.80
N GLU A 97 -14.91 -7.91 4.02
CA GLU A 97 -14.58 -8.45 5.34
C GLU A 97 -13.07 -8.28 5.62
N ALA A 98 -12.67 -7.08 6.04
CA ALA A 98 -11.29 -6.79 6.43
C ALA A 98 -10.95 -7.40 7.81
N GLY A 99 -9.68 -7.79 7.96
CA GLY A 99 -9.15 -8.64 9.03
C GLY A 99 -9.33 -8.18 10.49
N ILE A 100 -8.92 -9.08 11.39
CA ILE A 100 -9.21 -9.13 12.84
C ILE A 100 -8.65 -7.93 13.65
N ALA A 101 -7.94 -7.00 13.02
CA ALA A 101 -7.38 -5.85 13.72
C ALA A 101 -8.46 -4.78 13.92
N GLN A 102 -8.88 -4.60 15.18
CA GLN A 102 -9.72 -3.47 15.56
C GLN A 102 -8.86 -2.22 15.80
N GLU A 103 -9.37 -1.08 15.38
CA GLU A 103 -8.85 0.25 15.74
C GLU A 103 -8.69 0.34 17.26
N ILE A 104 -7.49 0.65 17.75
CA ILE A 104 -7.28 0.96 19.17
C ILE A 104 -7.81 2.37 19.39
N LYS A 105 -9.01 2.48 19.97
CA LYS A 105 -9.54 3.78 20.37
C LYS A 105 -8.78 4.27 21.60
N ALA A 106 -8.66 5.59 21.76
CA ALA A 106 -8.01 6.20 22.93
C ALA A 106 -8.61 5.75 24.28
N GLU A 107 -9.82 5.17 24.23
CA GLU A 107 -10.59 4.59 25.32
C GLU A 107 -9.99 3.26 25.85
N ASP A 108 -9.30 2.50 24.98
CA ASP A 108 -8.72 1.19 25.30
C ASP A 108 -7.33 1.29 25.95
N LEU A 109 -6.73 2.48 25.92
CA LEU A 109 -5.54 2.82 26.69
C LEU A 109 -5.99 3.21 28.11
N GLY A 110 -6.24 2.20 28.93
CA GLY A 110 -6.53 2.36 30.35
C GLY A 110 -5.53 3.28 31.05
N GLY A 111 -5.91 4.55 31.20
CA GLY A 111 -5.17 5.59 31.88
C GLY A 111 -6.15 6.57 32.47
N LYS A 112 -6.38 6.46 33.78
CA LYS A 112 -7.18 7.39 34.57
C LYS A 112 -6.86 8.84 34.18
N ALA A 113 -7.87 9.55 33.70
CA ALA A 113 -7.90 10.99 33.73
C ALA A 113 -7.92 11.46 35.21
N SER A 114 -6.76 11.85 35.73
CA SER A 114 -6.65 12.81 36.83
C SER A 114 -5.18 13.14 37.10
N GLY A 115 -4.82 14.42 37.03
CA GLY A 115 -3.60 14.93 37.61
C GLY A 115 -2.66 15.52 36.58
N GLY A 116 -2.59 16.86 36.54
CA GLY A 116 -1.56 17.58 35.82
C GLY A 116 -0.16 17.11 36.23
N HIS A 117 0.75 17.19 35.27
CA HIS A 117 2.17 16.88 35.44
C HIS A 117 2.75 17.61 36.67
N PRO A 118 3.45 16.93 37.60
CA PRO A 118 3.93 17.53 38.85
C PRO A 118 5.13 18.49 38.69
N LEU A 119 5.37 19.00 37.49
CA LEU A 119 6.41 20.01 37.18
C LEU A 119 5.84 21.27 36.54
N ARG A 120 4.51 21.42 36.46
CA ARG A 120 3.89 22.68 36.07
C ARG A 120 3.49 23.42 37.34
N GLU A 121 4.48 24.00 38.03
CA GLU A 121 4.21 25.03 39.02
C GLU A 121 3.38 26.13 38.35
N LYS A 122 2.28 26.51 39.02
CA LYS A 122 1.48 27.66 38.61
C LYS A 122 2.37 28.89 38.68
N SER A 123 2.48 29.63 37.59
CA SER A 123 3.00 30.99 37.59
C SER A 123 2.18 31.83 38.57
N GLU A 124 2.80 32.33 39.64
CA GLU A 124 2.23 33.32 40.57
C GLU A 124 2.20 34.75 39.99
N PHE A 125 2.66 34.93 38.76
CA PHE A 125 2.55 36.21 38.05
C PHE A 125 1.34 36.20 37.13
N ASP A 126 0.31 36.97 37.49
CA ASP A 126 -0.71 37.41 36.56
C ASP A 126 -0.09 38.30 35.49
N ALA A 127 -0.58 38.18 34.25
CA ALA A 127 -0.11 39.00 33.13
C ALA A 127 -0.41 40.49 33.43
N PRO A 128 0.55 41.41 33.28
CA PRO A 128 0.30 42.83 33.51
C PRO A 128 -0.73 43.34 32.50
N GLU A 129 -1.66 44.18 32.97
CA GLU A 129 -2.59 44.87 32.10
C GLU A 129 -1.82 45.73 31.09
N PRO A 130 -2.27 45.79 29.82
CA PRO A 130 -1.58 46.55 28.79
C PRO A 130 -1.60 48.05 29.15
N ALA A 131 -0.41 48.65 29.17
CA ALA A 131 -0.28 50.09 29.36
C ALA A 131 -1.08 50.87 28.30
N GLY A 132 -1.81 51.89 28.75
CA GLY A 132 -2.60 52.75 27.88
C GLY A 132 -1.75 53.33 26.74
N GLY A 133 -2.17 53.08 25.50
CA GLY A 133 -1.50 53.56 24.28
C GLY A 133 -0.99 52.46 23.34
N MET A 134 -1.08 51.17 23.70
CA MET A 134 -0.74 50.08 22.78
C MET A 134 -1.94 49.65 21.93
N ASN A 135 -1.83 49.81 20.61
CA ASN A 135 -2.78 49.30 19.63
C ASN A 135 -2.70 47.76 19.58
N ILE A 136 -3.66 47.09 20.20
CA ILE A 136 -3.89 45.65 20.08
C ILE A 136 -4.36 45.36 18.64
N ALA A 137 -3.70 44.42 17.96
CA ALA A 137 -4.10 43.94 16.64
C ALA A 137 -5.44 43.17 16.73
N GLY A 138 -6.54 43.93 16.69
CA GLY A 138 -7.92 43.47 16.65
C GLY A 138 -8.93 44.55 16.25
N SER A 139 -8.49 45.77 15.95
CA SER A 139 -9.35 46.83 15.42
C SER A 139 -9.60 46.64 13.92
N LYS A 140 -10.86 46.39 13.56
CA LYS A 140 -11.37 46.40 12.18
C LYS A 140 -11.09 47.75 11.52
N GLN A 141 -10.10 47.76 10.62
CA GLN A 141 -9.83 48.67 9.48
C GLN A 141 -8.31 48.87 9.36
N ARG A 142 -7.65 47.99 8.63
CA ARG A 142 -6.35 48.29 8.02
C ARG A 142 -6.34 47.72 6.60
N GLN A 143 -6.24 48.62 5.63
CA GLN A 143 -5.81 48.30 4.27
C GLN A 143 -4.42 47.66 4.40
N SER A 144 -4.30 46.37 4.08
CA SER A 144 -3.01 45.69 4.07
C SER A 144 -2.25 46.05 2.79
N GLN A 145 -1.38 47.05 2.86
CA GLN A 145 -0.19 47.07 2.01
C GLN A 145 0.78 46.03 2.58
N ASN A 146 0.70 44.80 2.09
CA ASN A 146 1.74 43.81 2.30
C ASN A 146 2.98 44.25 1.51
N SER A 147 3.97 44.80 2.21
CA SER A 147 5.34 44.97 1.72
C SER A 147 6.19 43.80 2.20
N GLY A 148 5.82 42.60 1.77
CA GLY A 148 6.71 41.44 1.73
C GLY A 148 7.11 41.17 0.28
N PRO A 149 8.29 40.62 -0.01
CA PRO A 149 8.65 40.29 -1.38
C PRO A 149 7.59 39.35 -1.97
N LEU A 150 7.02 39.77 -3.11
CA LEU A 150 6.05 38.99 -3.86
C LEU A 150 6.76 37.72 -4.33
N TYR A 151 6.24 36.54 -3.98
CA TYR A 151 6.75 35.28 -4.51
C TYR A 151 6.51 35.25 -6.03
N THR A 152 7.55 35.50 -6.82
CA THR A 152 7.47 35.53 -8.30
C THR A 152 7.66 34.15 -8.93
N GLY A 153 7.77 33.09 -8.12
CA GLY A 153 7.90 31.70 -8.59
C GLY A 153 9.11 31.40 -9.47
N THR A 154 10.09 32.31 -9.55
CA THR A 154 11.13 32.27 -10.58
C THR A 154 12.51 31.81 -10.09
N GLU A 155 12.77 31.73 -8.78
CA GLU A 155 14.13 31.48 -8.27
C GLU A 155 14.30 30.34 -7.25
N SER A 156 13.24 29.62 -6.86
CA SER A 156 13.33 28.52 -5.89
C SER A 156 13.34 27.10 -6.48
N MET A 157 13.36 26.95 -7.80
CA MET A 157 13.32 25.63 -8.48
C MET A 157 14.66 25.18 -9.09
N ALA A 158 15.74 25.95 -8.92
CA ALA A 158 16.95 25.79 -9.75
C ALA A 158 18.09 24.89 -9.21
N PRO A 159 18.12 24.37 -7.96
CA PRO A 159 19.16 23.38 -7.62
C PRO A 159 18.65 22.01 -7.12
N LEU A 160 17.33 21.75 -7.05
CA LEU A 160 16.83 20.42 -6.61
C LEU A 160 16.90 19.34 -7.70
N THR A 161 17.25 19.70 -8.93
CA THR A 161 17.34 18.77 -10.08
C THR A 161 18.78 18.37 -10.42
N GLN A 162 19.79 18.84 -9.68
CA GLN A 162 21.22 18.63 -9.99
C GLN A 162 21.93 17.55 -9.16
N ASP A 163 21.23 16.48 -8.77
CA ASP A 163 21.91 15.23 -8.37
C ASP A 163 21.53 14.08 -9.31
N THR A 164 21.51 14.34 -10.63
CA THR A 164 21.64 13.27 -11.62
C THR A 164 23.09 12.80 -11.68
N GLN A 165 23.65 12.34 -10.55
CA GLN A 165 24.78 11.44 -10.65
C GLN A 165 24.29 10.22 -11.42
N GLN A 166 25.01 9.89 -12.49
CA GLN A 166 24.69 8.81 -13.41
C GLN A 166 24.63 7.49 -12.62
N ILE A 167 23.42 7.12 -12.19
CA ILE A 167 23.15 5.87 -11.47
C ILE A 167 23.52 4.75 -12.45
N ASN A 168 24.63 4.06 -12.18
CA ASN A 168 25.06 2.93 -12.99
C ASN A 168 24.25 1.69 -12.54
N PHE A 169 23.13 1.45 -13.22
CA PHE A 169 22.18 0.41 -12.88
C PHE A 169 22.81 -0.99 -12.89
N GLU A 170 23.62 -1.29 -13.89
CA GLU A 170 24.29 -2.59 -14.04
C GLU A 170 25.19 -2.88 -12.84
N LYS A 171 25.99 -1.88 -12.43
CA LYS A 171 26.87 -1.99 -11.26
C LYS A 171 26.09 -2.18 -9.96
N ILE A 172 24.96 -1.50 -9.80
CA ILE A 172 24.11 -1.64 -8.60
C ILE A 172 23.49 -3.04 -8.56
N MET A 173 22.99 -3.54 -9.70
CA MET A 173 22.44 -4.88 -9.79
C MET A 173 23.46 -5.96 -9.45
N GLN A 174 24.67 -5.87 -10.02
CA GLN A 174 25.76 -6.79 -9.71
C GLN A 174 26.06 -6.82 -8.20
N LYS A 175 26.16 -5.64 -7.56
CA LYS A 175 26.35 -5.56 -6.11
C LYS A 175 25.22 -6.21 -5.33
N LEU A 176 23.97 -5.99 -5.74
CA LEU A 176 22.82 -6.59 -5.08
C LEU A 176 22.82 -8.12 -5.21
N GLU A 177 23.30 -8.68 -6.32
CA GLU A 177 23.47 -10.13 -6.49
C GLU A 177 24.61 -10.71 -5.62
N GLU A 178 25.69 -9.96 -5.43
CA GLU A 178 26.81 -10.34 -4.56
C GLU A 178 26.44 -10.33 -3.06
N ILE A 179 25.51 -9.45 -2.65
CA ILE A 179 25.05 -9.36 -1.27
C ILE A 179 24.16 -10.56 -0.92
N LYS A 180 24.63 -11.39 0.02
CA LYS A 180 23.85 -12.53 0.53
C LYS A 180 22.49 -12.09 1.08
N MET A 181 21.50 -12.94 0.84
CA MET A 181 20.17 -12.76 1.41
C MET A 181 20.18 -13.09 2.91
N PRO A 182 19.58 -12.23 3.76
CA PRO A 182 19.41 -12.54 5.17
C PRO A 182 18.63 -13.85 5.34
N GLU A 183 18.97 -14.60 6.38
CA GLU A 183 18.28 -15.85 6.69
C GLU A 183 16.80 -15.60 6.95
N GLY A 184 15.94 -16.48 6.45
CA GLY A 184 14.50 -16.31 6.58
C GLY A 184 13.88 -15.25 5.66
N PHE A 185 14.65 -14.57 4.80
CA PHE A 185 14.12 -13.59 3.86
C PHE A 185 14.34 -13.98 2.39
N GLU A 186 13.45 -13.47 1.53
CA GLU A 186 13.61 -13.44 0.08
C GLU A 186 13.37 -12.04 -0.46
N ARG A 187 14.11 -11.68 -1.50
CA ARG A 187 13.94 -10.42 -2.23
C ARG A 187 12.73 -10.55 -3.16
N GLU A 188 11.80 -9.61 -3.07
CA GLU A 188 10.63 -9.56 -3.96
C GLU A 188 10.66 -8.35 -4.89
N LEU A 189 11.01 -7.18 -4.36
CA LEU A 189 11.09 -5.91 -5.09
C LEU A 189 12.42 -5.20 -4.82
N ILE A 190 12.94 -4.52 -5.84
CA ILE A 190 14.08 -3.62 -5.79
C ILE A 190 13.68 -2.29 -6.42
N ILE A 191 14.03 -1.19 -5.78
CA ILE A 191 13.91 0.16 -6.30
C ILE A 191 15.31 0.73 -6.51
N ILE A 192 15.59 1.21 -7.73
CA ILE A 192 16.83 1.90 -8.10
C ILE A 192 16.42 3.18 -8.85
N GLY A 193 16.74 4.35 -8.30
CA GLY A 193 16.26 5.62 -8.82
C GLY A 193 14.73 5.66 -8.90
N ASN A 194 14.19 5.93 -10.09
CA ASN A 194 12.75 5.92 -10.36
C ASN A 194 12.26 4.59 -10.99
N HIS A 195 13.04 3.53 -10.96
CA HIS A 195 12.69 2.23 -11.55
C HIS A 195 12.49 1.15 -10.49
N ALA A 196 11.45 0.34 -10.71
CA ALA A 196 11.12 -0.83 -9.91
C ALA A 196 11.45 -2.13 -10.67
N TYR A 197 12.03 -3.08 -9.96
CA TYR A 197 12.42 -4.39 -10.44
C TYR A 197 11.90 -5.45 -9.49
N SER A 198 11.55 -6.62 -9.99
CA SER A 198 10.99 -7.70 -9.18
C SER A 198 11.67 -9.02 -9.50
N VAL A 199 11.83 -9.87 -8.48
CA VAL A 199 12.42 -11.20 -8.63
C VAL A 199 11.32 -12.18 -9.02
N VAL A 200 11.41 -12.73 -10.23
CA VAL A 200 10.49 -13.75 -10.75
C VAL A 200 11.18 -15.11 -10.75
N GLU A 201 10.43 -16.16 -10.41
CA GLU A 201 10.87 -17.55 -10.51
C GLU A 201 10.49 -18.11 -11.89
N LYS A 202 11.46 -18.27 -12.78
CA LYS A 202 11.27 -18.97 -14.06
C LYS A 202 11.51 -20.46 -13.85
N THR A 203 10.45 -21.25 -13.98
CA THR A 203 10.57 -22.71 -13.98
C THR A 203 10.84 -23.18 -15.41
N GLN A 204 12.05 -23.65 -15.68
CA GLN A 204 12.40 -24.29 -16.95
C GLN A 204 12.51 -25.79 -16.73
N THR A 205 11.85 -26.58 -17.57
CA THR A 205 11.94 -28.05 -17.51
C THR A 205 13.01 -28.50 -18.49
N PHE A 206 14.18 -28.86 -17.97
CA PHE A 206 15.26 -29.44 -18.75
C PHE A 206 15.30 -30.95 -18.46
N LEU A 207 15.15 -31.78 -19.49
CA LEU A 207 15.22 -33.24 -19.37
C LEU A 207 14.25 -33.87 -18.33
N GLY A 208 13.11 -33.23 -18.07
CA GLY A 208 12.13 -33.71 -17.08
C GLY A 208 12.43 -33.28 -15.64
N GLU A 209 13.57 -32.64 -15.37
CA GLU A 209 13.85 -31.96 -14.10
C GLU A 209 13.39 -30.50 -14.17
N LYS A 210 12.63 -30.07 -13.16
CA LYS A 210 12.23 -28.67 -13.01
C LYS A 210 13.37 -27.89 -12.37
N GLN A 211 14.01 -27.01 -13.14
CA GLN A 211 14.93 -26.02 -12.60
C GLN A 211 14.17 -24.71 -12.37
N VAL A 212 14.25 -24.17 -11.16
CA VAL A 212 13.67 -22.87 -10.80
C VAL A 212 14.80 -21.85 -10.74
N GLU A 213 14.81 -20.93 -11.69
CA GLU A 213 15.78 -19.83 -11.76
C GLU A 213 15.12 -18.53 -11.28
N LYS A 214 15.75 -17.84 -10.33
CA LYS A 214 15.30 -16.53 -9.86
C LYS A 214 15.93 -15.45 -10.75
N VAL A 215 15.11 -14.75 -11.52
CA VAL A 215 15.54 -13.71 -12.45
C VAL A 215 14.99 -12.37 -11.99
N ILE A 216 15.81 -11.32 -12.00
CA ILE A 216 15.37 -9.94 -11.73
C ILE A 216 14.84 -9.34 -13.03
N GLU A 217 13.59 -8.91 -13.05
CA GLU A 217 12.96 -8.29 -14.21
C GLU A 217 12.50 -6.86 -13.89
N LYS A 218 12.66 -5.95 -14.86
CA LYS A 218 12.17 -4.58 -14.76
C LYS A 218 10.64 -4.59 -14.84
N VAL A 219 9.99 -4.05 -13.80
CA VAL A 219 8.53 -3.90 -13.75
C VAL A 219 8.12 -2.60 -14.46
N GLY A 220 8.87 -1.52 -14.22
CA GLY A 220 8.58 -0.23 -14.82
C GLY A 220 9.17 0.93 -14.01
N SER A 221 8.64 2.12 -14.27
CA SER A 221 8.91 3.30 -13.43
C SER A 221 7.95 3.34 -12.25
N ILE A 222 8.42 3.88 -11.13
CA ILE A 222 7.60 4.07 -9.91
C ILE A 222 6.50 5.09 -10.24
N PRO A 223 5.22 4.74 -10.06
CA PRO A 223 4.12 5.70 -10.24
C PRO A 223 4.09 6.73 -9.11
N GLU A 224 3.43 7.86 -9.36
CA GLU A 224 3.17 8.86 -8.32
C GLU A 224 2.17 8.32 -7.29
N GLY A 225 2.39 8.63 -6.01
CA GLY A 225 1.52 8.23 -4.91
C GLY A 225 2.29 7.74 -3.68
N VAL A 226 1.53 7.34 -2.65
CA VAL A 226 2.06 6.72 -1.43
C VAL A 226 1.84 5.21 -1.53
N PHE A 227 2.88 4.43 -1.25
CA PHE A 227 2.84 2.96 -1.31
C PHE A 227 3.28 2.37 0.02
N PHE A 228 2.37 1.66 0.68
CA PHE A 228 2.68 0.90 1.89
C PHE A 228 3.15 -0.51 1.53
N ALA A 229 4.38 -0.84 1.92
CA ALA A 229 4.94 -2.17 1.79
C ALA A 229 4.75 -2.94 3.09
N GLU A 230 3.50 -3.20 3.43
CA GLU A 230 3.15 -3.96 4.62
C GLU A 230 3.70 -5.38 4.56
N ASN A 231 4.21 -5.88 5.69
CA ASN A 231 4.82 -7.21 5.80
C ASN A 231 6.18 -7.37 5.08
N TYR A 232 6.79 -6.27 4.63
CA TYR A 232 8.16 -6.28 4.10
C TYR A 232 9.14 -5.62 5.08
N SER A 233 10.36 -6.14 5.08
CA SER A 233 11.50 -5.49 5.70
C SER A 233 12.30 -4.75 4.62
N PRO A 234 12.30 -3.39 4.62
CA PRO A 234 13.10 -2.65 3.67
C PRO A 234 14.58 -2.79 4.03
N ARG A 235 15.43 -3.05 3.03
CA ARG A 235 16.88 -3.03 3.14
C ARG A 235 17.44 -1.95 2.23
N ILE A 236 18.13 -0.98 2.80
CA ILE A 236 18.68 0.17 2.09
C ILE A 236 20.14 -0.12 1.75
N LEU A 237 20.49 0.02 0.47
CA LEU A 237 21.89 0.06 0.03
C LEU A 237 22.31 1.52 -0.13
N SER A 238 23.30 1.94 0.67
CA SER A 238 23.84 3.30 0.64
C SER A 238 25.34 3.31 0.37
N GLU A 239 25.76 4.21 -0.52
CA GLU A 239 27.16 4.48 -0.83
C GLU A 239 27.43 5.98 -0.87
N GLY A 240 28.52 6.42 -0.24
CA GLY A 240 28.87 7.84 -0.16
C GLY A 240 27.78 8.71 0.49
N GLY A 241 26.99 8.14 1.41
CA GLY A 241 25.88 8.83 2.06
C GLY A 241 24.62 8.97 1.21
N ARG A 242 24.58 8.40 0.00
CA ARG A 242 23.39 8.39 -0.87
C ARG A 242 22.75 7.01 -0.90
N ILE A 243 21.42 6.96 -1.01
CA ILE A 243 20.68 5.71 -1.22
C ILE A 243 20.79 5.37 -2.71
N ILE A 244 21.39 4.23 -3.03
CA ILE A 244 21.53 3.75 -4.42
C ILE A 244 20.52 2.65 -4.76
N ALA A 245 20.00 1.93 -3.76
CA ALA A 245 18.90 1.00 -3.95
C ALA A 245 18.11 0.79 -2.65
N ILE A 246 16.85 0.42 -2.79
CA ILE A 246 15.98 -0.06 -1.69
C ILE A 246 15.43 -1.42 -2.09
N GLU A 247 15.65 -2.44 -1.27
CA GLU A 247 15.06 -3.77 -1.45
C GLU A 247 13.90 -3.95 -0.48
N PHE A 248 12.81 -4.54 -0.94
CA PHE A 248 11.73 -5.01 -0.07
C PHE A 248 11.85 -6.52 0.08
N LEU A 249 12.20 -6.94 1.29
CA LEU A 249 12.41 -8.34 1.64
C LEU A 249 11.17 -8.91 2.30
N ARG A 250 10.74 -10.09 1.84
CA ARG A 250 9.62 -10.85 2.40
C ARG A 250 10.15 -12.01 3.26
N HIS A 251 9.47 -12.31 4.36
CA HIS A 251 9.84 -13.46 5.19
C HIS A 251 9.47 -14.77 4.47
N LYS A 252 10.44 -15.68 4.29
CA LYS A 252 10.26 -17.08 3.86
C LYS A 252 9.40 -17.78 4.89
N GLY A 253 8.13 -18.00 4.56
CA GLY A 253 7.11 -18.56 5.47
C GLY A 253 5.80 -17.77 5.48
N ASN A 254 5.84 -16.46 5.24
CA ASN A 254 4.61 -15.65 5.16
C ASN A 254 3.88 -15.80 3.82
N GLY A 255 4.58 -16.20 2.75
CA GLY A 255 4.00 -16.42 1.43
C GLY A 255 3.11 -17.66 1.29
N ASN A 256 2.97 -18.48 2.34
CA ASN A 256 2.16 -19.72 2.29
C ASN A 256 1.38 -20.06 3.58
N THR A 257 1.46 -19.26 4.65
CA THR A 257 0.84 -19.62 5.96
C THR A 257 -0.63 -19.17 6.08
N LYS A 258 -1.26 -18.68 5.00
CA LYS A 258 -2.74 -18.57 4.91
C LYS A 258 -3.37 -19.26 3.69
N ARG A 259 -2.60 -20.00 2.88
CA ARG A 259 -3.16 -20.90 1.84
C ARG A 259 -3.35 -22.36 2.30
N GLN A 260 -3.08 -22.67 3.58
CA GLN A 260 -3.34 -23.99 4.18
C GLN A 260 -4.06 -23.96 5.54
N ALA A 261 -4.86 -22.91 5.81
CA ALA A 261 -5.88 -22.95 6.87
C ALA A 261 -7.32 -23.04 6.32
N ALA A 262 -7.46 -23.27 5.01
CA ALA A 262 -8.74 -23.58 4.34
C ALA A 262 -8.48 -24.68 3.29
N GLY A 263 -8.05 -25.86 3.72
CA GLY A 263 -7.65 -26.90 2.76
C GLY A 263 -7.07 -28.19 3.33
N LYS A 264 -7.50 -28.64 4.51
CA LYS A 264 -7.47 -30.06 4.89
C LYS A 264 -8.83 -30.42 5.50
N GLY A 265 -9.84 -30.40 4.64
CA GLY A 265 -11.02 -31.24 4.84
C GLY A 265 -10.56 -32.69 4.74
N THR A 266 -10.11 -33.26 5.85
CA THR A 266 -10.46 -34.65 6.12
C THR A 266 -11.97 -34.70 6.00
N ASP A 267 -12.41 -35.49 5.03
CA ASP A 267 -13.77 -35.55 4.53
C ASP A 267 -14.75 -35.66 5.72
N LYS A 268 -15.35 -34.54 6.14
CA LYS A 268 -16.27 -34.48 7.31
C LYS A 268 -17.43 -35.46 7.11
N LYS A 269 -17.73 -35.79 5.86
CA LYS A 269 -18.72 -36.80 5.45
C LYS A 269 -18.28 -38.24 5.78
N GLN A 270 -16.98 -38.53 5.75
CA GLN A 270 -16.42 -39.83 6.13
C GLN A 270 -16.35 -39.97 7.66
N LEU A 271 -15.92 -38.92 8.35
CA LEU A 271 -15.95 -38.87 9.83
C LEU A 271 -17.37 -38.99 10.39
N LEU A 272 -18.38 -38.32 9.80
CA LEU A 272 -19.78 -38.50 10.21
C LEU A 272 -20.29 -39.91 9.92
N LYS A 273 -19.91 -40.52 8.79
CA LYS A 273 -20.30 -41.89 8.45
C LYS A 273 -19.73 -42.91 9.44
N ASP A 274 -18.47 -42.76 9.81
CA ASP A 274 -17.81 -43.65 10.77
C ASP A 274 -18.38 -43.46 12.18
N GLN A 275 -18.73 -42.22 12.54
CA GLN A 275 -19.33 -41.90 13.84
C GLN A 275 -20.77 -42.42 13.95
N ILE A 276 -21.57 -42.32 12.88
CA ILE A 276 -22.93 -42.88 12.82
C ILE A 276 -22.89 -44.41 12.84
N LYS A 277 -21.93 -45.04 12.14
CA LYS A 277 -21.76 -46.50 12.13
C LYS A 277 -21.37 -47.03 13.51
N SER A 278 -20.51 -46.33 14.25
CA SER A 278 -20.13 -46.71 15.62
C SER A 278 -21.28 -46.64 16.64
N GLN A 279 -22.29 -45.80 16.40
CA GLN A 279 -23.46 -45.67 17.27
C GLN A 279 -24.58 -46.64 16.94
N LEU A 280 -24.62 -47.18 15.71
CA LEU A 280 -25.61 -48.18 15.29
C LEU A 280 -25.19 -49.62 15.62
N GLU A 281 -23.89 -49.89 15.80
CA GLU A 281 -23.37 -51.22 16.18
C GLU A 281 -23.34 -51.47 17.71
N LYS A 282 -23.80 -50.50 18.52
CA LYS A 282 -23.91 -50.61 19.99
C LYS A 282 -25.35 -50.70 20.52
N LYS A 283 -26.31 -51.14 19.70
CA LYS A 283 -27.63 -51.55 20.15
C LYS A 283 -27.93 -52.99 19.77
#